data_AF-A0A161MSU6-F1
#
_entry.id   AF-A0A161MSU6-F1
#
_cell.length_a   1.000
_cell.length_b   1.000
_cell.length_c   1.000
_cell.angle_alpha   90.00
_cell.angle_beta   90.00
_cell.angle_gamma   90.00
#
_symmetry.space_group_name_H-M   'P 1'
#
loop_
_entity.id
_entity.type
_entity.pdbx_description
1 polymer ?
#
loop_
_entity_poly.entity_id
_entity_poly.type
_entity_poly.pdbx_seq_one_letter_code
_entity_poly.pdbx_strand_id
1 'polypeptide(L)'
;KSDQKQKTKSEKMEQRMKYAEFVKEWNMKREDLECEDLKEMPVAIPIECRLPNEYFGDVVMIMEFFHAFRKVLPVKDFFPNGIPFDLMERALIDKEIAGPFCDILQLLLTVIFELQEQESEETKDNDIKLTPGLIFERGDDETLRIMKMCYRNGYMD
;
A
#
# COMPACT_ATOMS: atom_id res chain seq x y z
N LYS A 1 62.28 37.39 23.41
CA LYS A 1 60.79 37.61 23.46
C LYS A 1 60.12 37.43 22.09
N SER A 2 60.83 37.54 20.96
CA SER A 2 60.34 37.26 19.61
C SER A 2 60.03 35.78 19.38
N ASP A 3 60.91 34.89 19.85
CA ASP A 3 60.90 33.48 19.43
C ASP A 3 59.72 32.71 20.04
N GLN A 4 59.35 33.00 21.29
CA GLN A 4 58.16 32.43 21.94
C GLN A 4 56.85 32.84 21.24
N LYS A 5 56.80 34.06 20.70
CA LYS A 5 55.63 34.60 19.99
C LYS A 5 55.51 34.04 18.57
N GLN A 6 56.63 33.64 17.97
CA GLN A 6 56.65 32.90 16.70
C GLN A 6 56.25 31.44 16.89
N LYS A 7 56.75 30.76 17.95
CA LYS A 7 56.42 29.37 18.26
C LYS A 7 54.93 29.15 18.54
N THR A 8 54.35 30.02 19.36
CA THR A 8 52.90 29.98 19.66
C THR A 8 52.03 30.29 18.44
N LYS A 9 52.52 31.09 17.47
CA LYS A 9 51.82 31.32 16.19
C LYS A 9 51.89 30.12 15.26
N SER A 10 53.04 29.44 15.17
CA SER A 10 53.18 28.24 14.33
C SER A 10 52.32 27.10 14.87
N GLU A 11 52.31 26.88 16.19
CA GLU A 11 51.47 25.87 16.85
C GLU A 11 49.97 26.10 16.59
N LYS A 12 49.50 27.36 16.69
CA LYS A 12 48.11 27.71 16.36
C LYS A 12 47.78 27.50 14.88
N MET A 13 48.74 27.74 13.99
CA MET A 13 48.55 27.54 12.55
C MET A 13 48.47 26.05 12.22
N GLU A 14 49.32 25.22 12.81
CA GLU A 14 49.26 23.76 12.69
C GLU A 14 47.95 23.19 13.23
N GLN A 15 47.50 23.65 14.41
CA GLN A 15 46.22 23.20 14.97
C GLN A 15 45.04 23.56 14.06
N ARG A 16 45.05 24.76 13.46
CA ARG A 16 44.02 25.16 12.47
C ARG A 16 44.08 24.33 11.20
N MET A 17 45.28 23.96 10.73
CA MET A 17 45.45 23.09 9.56
C MET A 17 44.90 21.70 9.82
N LYS A 18 45.28 21.07 10.94
CA LYS A 18 44.80 19.74 11.34
C LYS A 18 43.28 19.71 11.51
N TYR A 19 42.72 20.75 12.12
CA TYR A 19 41.26 20.87 12.26
C TYR A 19 40.57 21.04 10.89
N ALA A 20 41.15 21.81 9.97
CA ALA A 20 40.60 21.98 8.63
C ALA A 20 40.65 20.68 7.80
N GLU A 21 41.71 19.90 7.92
CA GLU A 21 41.82 18.56 7.30
C GLU A 21 40.78 17.61 7.87
N PHE A 22 40.64 17.53 9.20
CA PHE A 22 39.62 16.73 9.87
C PHE A 22 38.20 17.09 9.41
N VAL A 23 37.86 18.38 9.35
CA VAL A 23 36.53 18.83 8.91
C VAL A 23 36.29 18.52 7.43
N LYS A 24 37.33 18.60 6.59
CA LYS A 24 37.24 18.26 5.17
C LYS A 24 36.94 16.77 4.98
N GLU A 25 37.64 15.92 5.72
CA GLU A 25 37.47 14.46 5.69
C GLU A 25 36.13 14.04 6.28
N TRP A 26 35.70 14.67 7.38
CA TRP A 26 34.38 14.45 7.98
C TRP A 26 33.22 14.82 7.05
N ASN A 27 33.38 15.88 6.24
CA ASN A 27 32.37 16.33 5.28
C ASN A 27 32.44 15.61 3.93
N MET A 28 33.41 14.70 3.71
CA MET A 28 33.42 13.92 2.48
C MET A 28 32.19 13.01 2.45
N LYS A 29 31.57 12.93 1.27
CA LYS A 29 30.47 12.01 1.01
C LYS A 29 31.03 10.60 1.08
N ARG A 30 30.59 9.82 2.07
CA ARG A 30 31.04 8.47 2.36
C ARG A 30 29.84 7.54 2.49
N GLU A 31 30.04 6.26 2.24
CA GLU A 31 28.94 5.28 2.35
C GLU A 31 28.59 5.05 3.82
N ASP A 32 27.31 4.78 4.12
CA ASP A 32 26.82 4.61 5.50
C ASP A 32 27.55 3.47 6.23
N LEU A 33 27.96 2.44 5.49
CA LEU A 33 28.76 1.31 5.96
C LEU A 33 30.22 1.67 6.34
N GLU A 34 30.73 2.80 5.86
CA GLU A 34 32.09 3.29 6.14
C GLU A 34 32.12 4.24 7.36
N CYS A 35 30.96 4.52 7.96
CA CYS A 35 30.86 5.35 9.15
C CYS A 35 31.36 4.58 10.39
N GLU A 36 32.38 5.10 11.06
CA GLU A 36 32.95 4.50 12.28
C GLU A 36 32.13 4.80 13.55
N ASP A 37 31.10 5.65 13.46
CA ASP A 37 30.24 6.07 14.57
C ASP A 37 28.88 5.37 14.61
N LEU A 38 28.74 4.27 13.87
CA LEU A 38 27.55 3.42 13.90
C LEU A 38 27.29 2.93 15.33
N LYS A 39 26.06 3.17 15.80
CA LYS A 39 25.58 2.66 17.08
C LYS A 39 24.90 1.33 16.86
N GLU A 40 24.97 0.46 17.87
CA GLU A 40 24.14 -0.74 17.90
C GLU A 40 22.67 -0.34 17.79
N MET A 41 21.92 -1.11 16.99
CA MET A 41 20.48 -0.94 16.92
C MET A 41 19.90 -1.18 18.33
N PRO A 42 18.89 -0.38 18.74
CA PRO A 42 18.21 -0.64 19.99
C PRO A 42 17.63 -2.05 19.97
N VAL A 43 17.63 -2.70 21.13
CA VAL A 43 16.97 -4.00 21.28
C VAL A 43 15.48 -3.82 20.96
N ALA A 44 14.98 -4.59 20.00
CA ALA A 44 13.57 -4.56 19.64
C ALA A 44 12.72 -4.93 20.87
N ILE A 45 11.75 -4.09 21.19
CA ILE A 45 10.81 -4.35 22.27
C ILE A 45 9.67 -5.18 21.67
N PRO A 46 9.41 -6.40 22.15
CA PRO A 46 8.32 -7.22 21.64
C PRO A 46 6.98 -6.51 21.91
N ILE A 47 6.10 -6.53 20.91
CA ILE A 47 4.74 -6.01 21.03
C ILE A 47 3.91 -7.07 21.74
N GLU A 48 3.33 -6.71 22.89
CA GLU A 48 2.32 -7.55 23.54
C GLU A 48 1.03 -7.48 22.72
N CYS A 49 0.75 -8.56 21.98
CA CYS A 49 -0.51 -8.75 21.28
C CYS A 49 -1.04 -10.16 21.51
N ARG A 50 -2.36 -10.32 21.41
CA ARG A 50 -3.06 -11.61 21.51
C ARG A 50 -2.91 -12.44 20.23
N LEU A 51 -2.54 -11.79 19.13
CA LEU A 51 -2.36 -12.43 17.83
C LEU A 51 -1.10 -13.33 17.82
N PRO A 52 -1.18 -14.57 17.32
CA PRO A 52 0.00 -15.38 17.11
C PRO A 52 0.97 -14.70 16.12
N ASN A 53 2.27 -14.68 16.46
CA ASN A 53 3.30 -13.96 15.70
C ASN A 53 3.41 -14.43 14.23
N GLU A 54 3.05 -15.69 13.95
CA GLU A 54 3.03 -16.28 12.61
C GLU A 54 2.06 -15.58 11.65
N TYR A 55 0.95 -15.04 12.18
CA TYR A 55 -0.10 -14.38 11.39
C TYR A 55 0.02 -12.84 11.40
N PHE A 56 0.95 -12.28 12.15
CA PHE A 56 1.07 -10.82 12.27
C PHE A 56 1.25 -10.14 10.92
N GLY A 57 2.12 -10.70 10.06
CA GLY A 57 2.34 -10.19 8.71
C GLY A 57 1.07 -10.19 7.86
N ASP A 58 0.30 -11.26 7.91
CA ASP A 58 -0.96 -11.38 7.16
C ASP A 58 -1.99 -10.35 7.63
N VAL A 59 -2.09 -10.14 8.95
CA VAL A 59 -3.00 -9.13 9.52
C VAL A 59 -2.60 -7.72 9.10
N VAL A 60 -1.30 -7.40 9.12
CA VAL A 60 -0.79 -6.11 8.65
C VAL A 60 -1.07 -5.93 7.16
N MET A 61 -0.94 -6.97 6.35
CA MET A 61 -1.28 -6.92 4.91
C MET A 61 -2.75 -6.57 4.69
N ILE A 62 -3.66 -7.18 5.47
CA ILE A 62 -5.10 -6.87 5.39
C ILE A 62 -5.34 -5.41 5.81
N MET A 63 -4.68 -4.93 6.86
CA MET A 63 -4.79 -3.52 7.27
C MET A 63 -4.27 -2.56 6.19
N GLU A 64 -3.16 -2.91 5.53
CA GLU A 64 -2.61 -2.14 4.41
C GLU A 64 -3.59 -2.10 3.23
N PHE A 65 -4.25 -3.21 2.91
CA PHE A 65 -5.30 -3.25 1.89
C PHE A 65 -6.39 -2.21 2.16
N PHE A 66 -6.95 -2.17 3.38
CA PHE A 66 -7.96 -1.17 3.74
C PHE A 66 -7.43 0.26 3.65
N HIS A 67 -6.16 0.48 3.99
CA HIS A 67 -5.53 1.79 3.88
C HIS A 67 -5.32 2.24 2.43
N ALA A 68 -4.86 1.33 1.57
CA ALA A 68 -4.55 1.57 0.17
C ALA A 68 -5.82 1.81 -0.66
N PHE A 69 -6.86 1.01 -0.42
CA PHE A 69 -8.13 1.07 -1.14
C PHE A 69 -9.19 1.96 -0.47
N ARG A 70 -8.81 2.83 0.48
CA ARG A 70 -9.73 3.74 1.21
C ARG A 70 -10.57 4.68 0.33
N LYS A 71 -10.22 4.84 -0.95
CA LYS A 71 -10.98 5.65 -1.91
C LYS A 71 -12.11 4.86 -2.57
N VAL A 72 -11.93 3.55 -2.68
CA VAL A 72 -12.91 2.61 -3.27
C VAL A 72 -13.78 2.01 -2.16
N LEU A 73 -13.18 1.71 -1.01
CA LEU A 73 -13.86 1.15 0.15
C LEU A 73 -14.46 2.28 1.01
N PRO A 74 -15.77 2.25 1.33
CA PRO A 74 -16.42 3.20 2.23
C PRO A 74 -16.12 2.87 3.70
N VAL A 75 -14.84 2.82 4.07
CA VAL A 75 -14.38 2.40 5.41
C VAL A 75 -14.97 3.25 6.51
N LYS A 76 -15.19 4.55 6.27
CA LYS A 76 -15.73 5.47 7.27
C LYS A 76 -17.19 5.24 7.63
N ASP A 77 -17.95 4.61 6.73
CA ASP A 77 -19.38 4.39 6.93
C ASP A 77 -19.63 3.25 7.93
N PHE A 78 -18.72 2.26 7.95
CA PHE A 78 -18.72 1.15 8.91
C PHE A 78 -17.83 1.45 10.13
N PHE A 79 -16.70 2.10 9.90
CA PHE A 79 -15.69 2.39 10.92
C PHE A 79 -15.33 3.89 10.89
N PRO A 80 -16.05 4.74 11.65
CA PRO A 80 -15.86 6.20 11.62
C PRO A 80 -14.42 6.65 11.90
N ASN A 81 -13.71 5.89 12.74
CA ASN A 81 -12.32 6.14 13.14
C ASN A 81 -11.30 5.30 12.34
N GLY A 82 -11.75 4.60 11.28
CA GLY A 82 -10.95 3.62 10.55
C GLY A 82 -10.77 2.31 11.30
N ILE A 83 -9.84 1.49 10.82
CA ILE A 83 -9.58 0.14 11.33
C ILE A 83 -8.22 0.15 12.05
N PRO A 84 -8.18 0.43 13.37
CA PRO A 84 -6.95 0.32 14.16
C PRO A 84 -6.57 -1.15 14.40
N PHE A 85 -5.32 -1.39 14.81
CA PHE A 85 -4.82 -2.73 15.08
C PHE A 85 -5.65 -3.46 16.14
N ASP A 86 -6.03 -2.79 17.23
CA ASP A 86 -6.84 -3.40 18.30
C ASP A 86 -8.21 -3.89 17.80
N LEU A 87 -8.81 -3.18 16.84
CA LEU A 87 -10.08 -3.58 16.23
C LEU A 87 -9.89 -4.80 15.32
N MET A 88 -8.80 -4.84 14.56
CA MET A 88 -8.45 -5.98 13.72
C MET A 88 -8.12 -7.22 14.57
N GLU A 89 -7.37 -7.03 15.65
CA GLU A 89 -7.04 -8.09 16.60
C GLU A 89 -8.33 -8.67 17.21
N ARG A 90 -9.25 -7.81 17.68
CA ARG A 90 -10.57 -8.24 18.18
C ARG A 90 -11.39 -8.95 17.12
N ALA A 91 -11.41 -8.45 15.88
CA ALA A 91 -12.15 -9.07 14.79
C ALA A 91 -11.69 -10.51 14.50
N LEU A 92 -10.40 -10.78 14.60
CA LEU A 92 -9.84 -12.09 14.26
C LEU A 92 -9.84 -13.08 15.42
N ILE A 93 -9.76 -12.60 16.66
CA ILE A 93 -9.62 -13.44 17.85
C ILE A 93 -10.96 -13.65 18.55
N ASP A 94 -11.76 -12.59 18.67
CA ASP A 94 -12.98 -12.61 19.48
C ASP A 94 -14.16 -13.12 18.65
N LYS A 95 -14.86 -14.13 19.18
CA LYS A 95 -15.99 -14.78 18.49
C LYS A 95 -17.29 -14.06 18.80
N GLU A 96 -17.43 -12.85 18.26
CA GLU A 96 -18.60 -12.01 18.44
C GLU A 96 -19.58 -12.21 17.28
N ILE A 97 -20.86 -12.47 17.59
CA ILE A 97 -21.90 -12.71 16.56
C ILE A 97 -22.13 -11.46 15.70
N ALA A 98 -22.09 -10.28 16.31
CA ALA A 98 -22.22 -8.98 15.66
C ALA A 98 -21.05 -8.08 16.08
N GLY A 99 -19.85 -8.56 15.80
CA GLY A 99 -18.60 -7.86 16.09
C GLY A 99 -17.95 -7.26 14.83
N PRO A 100 -16.76 -6.65 14.98
CA PRO A 100 -16.07 -5.95 13.90
C PRO A 100 -15.72 -6.83 12.70
N PHE A 101 -15.61 -8.15 12.89
CA PHE A 101 -15.44 -9.09 11.78
C PHE A 101 -16.67 -9.13 10.86
N CYS A 102 -17.87 -9.13 11.43
CA CYS A 102 -19.10 -9.10 10.67
C CYS A 102 -19.22 -7.80 9.88
N ASP A 103 -18.89 -6.67 10.51
CA ASP A 103 -18.89 -5.35 9.87
C ASP A 103 -17.87 -5.28 8.71
N ILE A 104 -16.68 -5.88 8.88
CA ILE A 104 -15.68 -6.00 7.81
C ILE A 104 -16.24 -6.78 6.61
N LEU A 105 -16.88 -7.93 6.87
CA LEU A 105 -17.48 -8.74 5.81
C LEU A 105 -18.61 -8.01 5.10
N GLN A 106 -19.47 -7.32 5.85
CA GLN A 106 -20.56 -6.53 5.28
C GLN A 106 -20.02 -5.42 4.38
N LEU A 107 -19.01 -4.67 4.83
CA LEU A 107 -18.35 -3.65 4.01
C LEU A 107 -17.84 -4.23 2.70
N LEU A 108 -17.08 -5.33 2.76
CA LEU A 108 -16.50 -5.94 1.56
C LEU A 108 -17.57 -6.44 0.60
N LEU A 109 -18.63 -7.09 1.12
CA LEU A 109 -19.73 -7.58 0.29
C LEU A 109 -20.53 -6.45 -0.34
N THR A 110 -20.83 -5.38 0.40
CA THR A 110 -21.49 -4.19 -0.15
C THR A 110 -20.72 -3.63 -1.33
N VAL A 111 -19.41 -3.44 -1.17
CA VAL A 111 -18.57 -2.91 -2.26
C VAL A 111 -18.50 -3.87 -3.45
N ILE A 112 -18.39 -5.18 -3.21
CA ILE A 112 -18.39 -6.18 -4.30
C ILE A 112 -19.68 -6.06 -5.12
N PHE A 113 -20.84 -5.99 -4.48
CA PHE A 113 -22.11 -5.89 -5.20
C PHE A 113 -22.27 -4.56 -5.93
N GLU A 114 -21.87 -3.44 -5.31
CA GLU A 114 -21.89 -2.12 -5.96
C GLU A 114 -21.00 -2.09 -7.21
N LEU A 115 -19.79 -2.66 -7.14
CA LEU A 115 -18.87 -2.72 -8.28
C LEU A 115 -19.41 -3.63 -9.40
N GLN A 116 -20.02 -4.77 -9.04
CA GLN A 116 -20.64 -5.67 -10.01
C GLN A 116 -21.84 -5.03 -10.72
N GLU A 117 -22.65 -4.25 -9.99
CA GLU A 117 -23.77 -3.50 -10.57
C GLU A 117 -23.28 -2.43 -11.54
N GLN A 118 -22.26 -1.65 -11.15
CA GLN A 118 -21.63 -0.65 -12.01
C GLN A 118 -21.05 -1.27 -13.29
N GLU A 119 -20.31 -2.38 -13.18
CA GLU A 119 -19.76 -3.08 -14.35
C GLU A 119 -20.86 -3.60 -15.29
N SER A 120 -21.96 -4.10 -14.73
CA SER A 120 -23.11 -4.55 -15.53
C SER A 120 -23.80 -3.40 -16.27
N GLU A 121 -23.97 -2.24 -15.62
CA GLU A 121 -24.54 -1.05 -16.23
C GLU A 121 -23.66 -0.51 -17.37
N GLU A 122 -22.34 -0.43 -17.16
CA GLU A 122 -21.39 -0.02 -18.19
C GLU A 122 -21.41 -0.96 -19.40
N THR A 123 -21.60 -2.26 -19.18
CA THR A 123 -21.70 -3.23 -20.28
C THR A 123 -23.01 -3.08 -21.06
N LYS A 124 -24.14 -2.82 -20.39
CA LYS A 124 -25.46 -2.61 -21.04
C LYS A 124 -25.49 -1.36 -21.92
N ASP A 125 -24.78 -0.30 -21.56
CA ASP A 125 -24.68 0.91 -22.39
C ASP A 125 -23.79 0.71 -23.63
N ASN A 126 -22.91 -0.29 -23.62
CA ASN A 126 -22.09 -0.70 -24.76
C ASN A 126 -22.76 -1.75 -25.66
N ASP A 127 -23.92 -2.29 -25.26
CA ASP A 127 -24.75 -3.11 -26.14
C ASP A 127 -25.26 -2.23 -27.28
N ILE A 128 -24.62 -2.39 -28.45
CA ILE A 128 -24.97 -1.67 -29.66
C ILE A 128 -26.45 -1.94 -29.96
N LYS A 129 -27.30 -0.93 -29.77
CA LYS A 129 -28.70 -0.93 -30.24
C LYS A 129 -28.72 -0.91 -31.77
N LEU A 130 -28.40 -2.04 -32.40
CA LEU A 130 -28.40 -2.14 -33.86
C LEU A 130 -29.84 -2.28 -34.42
N THR A 131 -30.87 -2.40 -33.57
CA THR A 131 -32.29 -2.35 -33.97
C THR A 131 -33.20 -2.27 -32.73
N PRO A 132 -34.36 -1.59 -32.78
CA PRO A 132 -35.31 -1.60 -31.67
C PRO A 132 -35.86 -3.03 -31.47
N GLY A 133 -35.53 -3.67 -30.35
CA GLY A 133 -36.07 -4.97 -29.96
C GLY A 133 -35.06 -6.12 -29.85
N LEU A 134 -33.77 -5.90 -30.15
CA LEU A 134 -32.71 -6.90 -29.97
C LEU A 134 -31.64 -6.33 -29.03
N ILE A 135 -31.61 -6.85 -27.80
CA ILE A 135 -30.52 -6.66 -26.85
C ILE A 135 -29.59 -7.85 -27.04
N PHE A 136 -28.32 -7.60 -27.37
CA PHE A 136 -27.32 -8.66 -27.55
C PHE A 136 -26.29 -8.56 -26.43
N GLU A 137 -26.40 -9.43 -25.43
CA GLU A 137 -25.38 -9.52 -24.39
C GLU A 137 -24.11 -10.18 -24.94
N ARG A 138 -22.97 -9.49 -24.84
CA ARG A 138 -21.68 -10.01 -25.30
C ARG A 138 -21.10 -11.01 -24.30
N GLY A 139 -21.57 -12.25 -24.34
CA GLY A 139 -21.05 -13.34 -23.50
C GLY A 139 -21.43 -14.74 -23.94
N ASP A 140 -22.50 -14.90 -24.72
CA ASP A 140 -22.99 -16.22 -25.09
C ASP A 140 -22.12 -16.82 -26.21
N ASP A 141 -21.47 -17.95 -25.94
CA ASP A 141 -20.76 -18.78 -26.95
C ASP A 141 -21.68 -19.09 -28.15
N GLU A 142 -22.98 -19.19 -27.90
CA GLU A 142 -24.02 -19.35 -28.91
C GLU A 142 -24.14 -18.13 -29.85
N THR A 143 -23.99 -16.92 -29.32
CA THR A 143 -24.02 -15.68 -30.12
C THR A 143 -22.80 -15.57 -31.02
N LEU A 144 -21.63 -15.98 -30.56
CA LEU A 144 -20.42 -16.06 -31.41
C LEU A 144 -20.60 -17.11 -32.52
N ARG A 145 -21.23 -18.26 -32.22
CA ARG A 145 -21.54 -19.29 -33.22
C ARG A 145 -22.54 -18.79 -34.25
N ILE A 146 -23.63 -18.15 -33.82
CA ILE A 146 -24.65 -17.60 -34.72
C ILE A 146 -24.03 -16.53 -35.62
N MET A 147 -23.25 -15.61 -35.07
CA MET A 147 -22.56 -14.57 -35.84
C MET A 147 -21.60 -15.16 -36.87
N LYS A 148 -20.85 -16.21 -36.50
CA LYS A 148 -19.93 -16.92 -37.41
C LYS A 148 -20.68 -17.69 -38.50
N MET A 149 -21.87 -18.22 -38.21
CA MET A 149 -22.73 -18.83 -39.22
C MET A 149 -23.33 -17.80 -40.18
N CYS A 150 -23.77 -16.64 -39.68
CA CYS A 150 -24.32 -15.56 -40.51
C CYS A 150 -23.29 -15.00 -41.49
N TYR A 151 -22.05 -14.77 -41.06
CA TYR A 151 -20.94 -14.38 -41.94
C TYR A 151 -20.63 -15.44 -42.99
N ARG A 152 -20.60 -16.71 -42.59
CA ARG A 152 -20.30 -17.83 -43.49
C ARG A 152 -21.38 -18.05 -44.55
N ASN A 153 -22.62 -17.67 -44.26
CA ASN A 153 -23.76 -17.81 -45.17
C ASN A 153 -24.10 -16.51 -45.92
N GLY A 154 -23.28 -15.44 -45.79
CA GLY A 154 -23.46 -14.19 -46.54
C GLY A 154 -24.65 -13.34 -46.10
N TYR A 155 -25.12 -13.50 -44.85
CA TYR A 155 -26.21 -12.68 -44.29
C TYR A 155 -25.72 -11.37 -43.66
N MET A 156 -24.41 -11.17 -43.59
CA MET A 156 -23.73 -9.97 -43.12
C MET A 156 -22.58 -9.72 -44.10
N ASP A 157 -22.55 -8.56 -44.76
CA ASP A 157 -21.41 -8.10 -45.58
C ASP A 157 -20.31 -7.49 -44.69
#